data_AF-A0A4R4ALA6-F1
#
_entry.id   AF-A0A4R4ALA6-F1
#
_cell.length_a   1.000
_cell.length_b   1.000
_cell.length_c   1.000
_cell.angle_alpha   90.00
_cell.angle_beta   90.00
_cell.angle_gamma   90.00
#
_symmetry.space_group_name_H-M   'P 1'
#
loop_
_entity.id
_entity.type
_entity.pdbx_description
1 polymer ?
#
loop_
_entity_poly.entity_id
_entity_poly.type
_entity_poly.pdbx_seq_one_letter_code
_entity_poly.pdbx_strand_id
1 'polypeptide(L)'
;MKHAHTARLLAIALLAVSTLPLAAERPRVDTVDSARVAFGLVQAETETSGVHVHGTLAQRIPHRGAVPGAIRVQVLDAQGQVLAERDVAPMRRNRQALSAHFNTHLEVAPPSDGSVRVIHLAGSAPLG
;
A
#
# COMPACT_ATOMS: atom_id res chain seq x y z
N MET A 1 -49.90 28.30 51.00
CA MET A 1 -49.09 29.52 50.78
C MET A 1 -47.63 29.10 50.58
N LYS A 2 -47.05 29.47 49.43
CA LYS A 2 -45.60 29.59 49.11
C LYS A 2 -44.77 28.29 49.07
N HIS A 3 -43.92 27.97 48.09
CA HIS A 3 -43.74 28.27 46.66
C HIS A 3 -42.95 27.08 46.11
N ALA A 4 -43.39 26.45 45.02
CA ALA A 4 -42.62 25.43 44.31
C ALA A 4 -41.61 26.15 43.39
N HIS A 5 -40.32 26.08 43.72
CA HIS A 5 -39.28 26.59 42.84
C HIS A 5 -38.85 25.50 41.85
N THR A 6 -39.49 25.55 40.69
CA THR A 6 -39.04 24.94 39.44
C THR A 6 -37.70 25.53 39.02
N ALA A 7 -36.63 24.75 39.09
CA ALA A 7 -35.35 25.07 38.46
C ALA A 7 -35.13 24.07 37.31
N ARG A 8 -35.58 24.43 36.10
CA ARG A 8 -35.21 23.77 34.86
C ARG A 8 -33.87 24.35 34.41
N LEU A 9 -32.78 23.63 34.64
CA LEU A 9 -31.49 23.92 34.01
C LEU A 9 -31.43 23.16 32.68
N LEU A 10 -31.48 23.94 31.60
CA LEU A 10 -31.36 23.49 30.22
C LEU A 10 -29.88 23.17 29.94
N ALA A 11 -29.52 21.88 29.89
CA ALA A 11 -28.19 21.45 29.48
C ALA A 11 -28.16 21.33 27.94
N ILE A 12 -27.58 22.32 27.27
CA ILE A 12 -27.28 22.25 25.84
C ILE A 12 -25.96 21.46 25.71
N ALA A 13 -26.06 20.17 25.38
CA ALA A 13 -24.90 19.36 25.03
C ALA A 13 -24.45 19.70 23.60
N LEU A 14 -23.34 20.43 23.46
CA LEU A 14 -22.65 20.59 22.18
C LEU A 14 -22.08 19.22 21.77
N LEU A 15 -22.73 18.57 20.79
CA LEU A 15 -22.15 17.45 20.06
C LEU A 15 -21.07 17.99 19.12
N ALA A 16 -19.84 18.09 19.62
CA ALA A 16 -18.67 18.22 18.76
C ALA A 16 -18.44 16.87 18.08
N VAL A 17 -18.95 16.72 16.85
CA VAL A 17 -18.60 15.61 15.97
C VAL A 17 -17.16 15.85 15.52
N SER A 18 -16.21 15.29 16.23
CA SER A 18 -14.81 15.22 15.81
C SER A 18 -14.72 14.24 14.64
N THR A 19 -14.69 14.77 13.42
CA THR A 19 -14.30 13.99 12.23
C THR A 19 -12.81 13.69 12.34
N LEU A 20 -12.46 12.63 13.09
CA LEU A 20 -11.13 12.04 13.02
C LEU A 20 -10.88 11.69 11.55
N PRO A 21 -9.76 12.15 10.94
CA PRO A 21 -9.39 11.65 9.63
C PRO A 21 -9.23 10.15 9.77
N LEU A 22 -10.03 9.38 9.02
CA LEU A 22 -9.93 7.94 8.96
C LEU A 22 -8.49 7.66 8.50
N ALA A 23 -7.65 7.20 9.42
CA ALA A 23 -6.26 6.87 9.09
C ALA A 23 -6.32 5.83 7.97
N ALA A 24 -5.71 6.13 6.82
CA ALA A 24 -5.61 5.17 5.74
C ALA A 24 -4.95 3.91 6.30
N GLU A 25 -5.70 2.80 6.27
CA GLU A 25 -5.20 1.53 6.74
C GLU A 25 -4.02 1.13 5.85
N ARG A 26 -2.90 0.76 6.47
CA ARG A 26 -1.67 0.40 5.77
C ARG A 26 -1.47 -1.10 5.92
N PRO A 27 -1.78 -1.89 4.88
CA PRO A 27 -1.55 -3.32 4.93
C PRO A 27 -0.09 -3.64 5.22
N ARG A 28 0.14 -4.77 5.88
CA ARG A 28 1.49 -5.33 6.00
C ARG A 28 2.01 -5.65 4.60
N VAL A 29 3.26 -5.25 4.34
CA VAL A 29 3.95 -5.53 3.08
C VAL A 29 5.10 -6.50 3.32
N ASP A 30 5.11 -7.59 2.57
CA ASP A 30 6.21 -8.54 2.52
C ASP A 30 6.92 -8.46 1.17
N THR A 31 8.23 -8.21 1.18
CA THR A 31 9.05 -8.19 -0.03
C THR A 31 9.81 -9.51 -0.18
N VAL A 32 9.82 -10.04 -1.41
CA VAL A 32 10.62 -11.20 -1.79
C VAL A 32 11.70 -10.72 -2.75
N ASP A 33 12.86 -10.43 -2.17
CA ASP A 33 14.07 -10.05 -2.89
C ASP A 33 14.51 -11.14 -3.88
N SER A 34 15.36 -10.76 -4.85
CA SER A 34 16.04 -11.72 -5.71
C SER A 34 17.56 -11.53 -5.65
N ALA A 35 18.30 -12.46 -6.25
CA ALA A 35 19.75 -12.32 -6.40
C ALA A 35 20.15 -11.07 -7.23
N ARG A 36 19.25 -10.51 -8.04
CA ARG A 36 19.54 -9.38 -8.95
C ARG A 36 19.20 -8.03 -8.36
N VAL A 37 18.19 -7.95 -7.50
CA VAL A 37 17.67 -6.68 -6.98
C VAL A 37 17.41 -6.76 -5.48
N ALA A 38 17.46 -5.61 -4.83
CA ALA A 38 17.00 -5.43 -3.46
C ALA A 38 15.87 -4.39 -3.47
N PHE A 39 14.79 -4.68 -2.77
CA PHE A 39 13.75 -3.68 -2.53
C PHE A 39 14.24 -2.62 -1.54
N GLY A 40 13.87 -1.37 -1.82
CA GLY A 40 13.98 -0.25 -0.88
C GLY A 40 12.70 -0.12 -0.07
N LEU A 41 12.24 1.12 0.15
CA LEU A 41 10.93 1.36 0.75
C LEU A 41 9.83 0.85 -0.20
N VAL A 42 8.92 0.05 0.35
CA VAL A 42 7.68 -0.39 -0.29
C VAL A 42 6.54 -0.13 0.68
N GLN A 43 5.46 0.46 0.18
CA GLN A 43 4.28 0.82 0.96
C GLN A 43 3.02 0.36 0.24
N ALA A 44 2.01 0.04 1.03
CA ALA A 44 0.66 -0.23 0.57
C ALA A 44 -0.30 0.65 1.37
N GLU A 45 -1.28 1.23 0.67
CA GLU A 45 -2.31 2.08 1.25
C GLU A 45 -3.67 1.55 0.78
N THR A 46 -4.53 1.21 1.74
CA THR A 46 -5.89 0.77 1.43
C THR A 46 -6.74 1.99 1.07
N GLU A 47 -7.42 1.90 -0.06
CA GLU A 47 -8.35 2.89 -0.58
C GLU A 47 -9.74 2.27 -0.75
N THR A 48 -10.76 3.10 -1.00
CA THR A 48 -12.12 2.58 -1.25
C THR A 48 -12.19 1.66 -2.47
N SER A 49 -11.31 1.86 -3.46
CA SER A 49 -11.25 1.07 -4.69
C SER A 49 -10.35 -0.17 -4.61
N GLY A 50 -9.65 -0.40 -3.50
CA GLY A 50 -8.72 -1.51 -3.37
C GLY A 50 -7.45 -1.12 -2.61
N VAL A 51 -6.28 -1.50 -3.13
CA VAL A 51 -4.99 -1.18 -2.53
C VAL A 51 -4.05 -0.55 -3.54
N HIS A 52 -3.49 0.60 -3.16
CA HIS A 52 -2.43 1.26 -3.89
C HIS A 52 -1.07 0.80 -3.35
N VAL A 53 -0.18 0.36 -4.22
CA VAL A 53 1.14 -0.18 -3.85
C VAL A 53 2.21 0.54 -4.65
N HIS A 54 3.15 1.16 -3.94
CA HIS A 54 4.32 1.78 -4.54
C HIS A 54 5.59 1.40 -3.81
N GLY A 55 6.69 1.43 -4.54
CA GLY A 55 7.98 1.16 -3.93
C GLY A 55 9.14 1.43 -4.84
N THR A 56 10.33 1.15 -4.30
CA THR A 56 11.59 1.29 -5.01
C THR A 56 12.38 -0.01 -4.96
N LEU A 57 13.23 -0.21 -5.95
CA LEU A 57 14.22 -1.28 -5.97
C LEU A 57 15.49 -0.81 -6.65
N ALA A 58 16.61 -1.44 -6.30
CA ALA A 58 17.89 -1.21 -6.95
C ALA A 58 18.53 -2.55 -7.33
N GLN A 59 19.29 -2.54 -8.43
CA GLN A 59 20.12 -3.70 -8.78
C GLN A 59 21.23 -3.83 -7.73
N ARG A 60 21.47 -5.07 -7.28
CA ARG A 60 22.53 -5.36 -6.28
C ARG A 60 23.92 -5.08 -6.85
N ILE A 61 24.12 -5.40 -8.13
CA ILE A 61 25.28 -4.97 -8.91
C ILE A 61 24.85 -3.76 -9.74
N PRO A 62 25.40 -2.56 -9.51
CA PRO A 62 25.02 -1.37 -10.24
C PRO A 62 25.24 -1.55 -11.75
N HIS A 63 24.18 -1.42 -12.52
CA HIS A 63 24.24 -1.41 -13.98
C HIS A 63 23.41 -0.25 -14.54
N ARG A 64 23.84 0.27 -15.69
CA ARG A 64 23.11 1.32 -16.40
C ARG A 64 21.99 0.69 -17.24
N GLY A 65 20.94 1.47 -17.49
CA GLY A 65 19.81 1.00 -18.32
C GLY A 65 18.65 0.43 -17.50
N ALA A 66 17.76 -0.30 -18.17
CA ALA A 66 16.53 -0.82 -17.57
C ALA A 66 16.84 -1.83 -16.45
N VAL A 67 15.98 -1.86 -15.43
CA VAL A 67 16.01 -2.93 -14.43
C VAL A 67 15.29 -4.15 -15.04
N PRO A 68 15.97 -5.29 -15.23
CA PRO A 68 15.39 -6.43 -15.93
C PRO A 68 14.35 -7.15 -15.08
N GLY A 69 13.27 -7.62 -15.70
CA GLY A 69 12.20 -8.36 -15.06
C GLY A 69 10.97 -7.51 -14.76
N ALA A 70 10.06 -8.08 -13.98
CA ALA A 70 8.83 -7.44 -13.53
C ALA A 70 8.69 -7.55 -12.01
N ILE A 71 7.87 -6.68 -11.43
CA ILE A 71 7.44 -6.78 -10.03
C ILE A 71 6.04 -7.37 -10.03
N ARG A 72 5.87 -8.52 -9.37
CA ARG A 72 4.56 -9.08 -9.09
C ARG A 72 4.09 -8.57 -7.74
N VAL A 73 2.91 -7.97 -7.72
CA VAL A 73 2.23 -7.54 -6.51
C VAL A 73 1.03 -8.45 -6.32
N GLN A 74 0.93 -9.08 -5.14
CA GLN A 74 -0.16 -9.98 -4.77
C GLN A 74 -0.84 -9.46 -3.51
N VAL A 75 -2.17 -9.53 -3.49
CA VAL A 75 -2.98 -9.32 -2.30
C VAL A 75 -3.32 -10.68 -1.74
N LEU A 76 -3.03 -10.88 -0.46
CA LEU A 76 -3.18 -12.16 0.23
C LEU A 76 -4.22 -12.06 1.34
N ASP A 77 -4.99 -13.13 1.53
CA ASP A 77 -5.76 -13.34 2.76
C ASP A 77 -4.87 -13.79 3.93
N ALA A 78 -5.49 -14.01 5.08
CA ALA A 78 -4.82 -14.47 6.31
C ALA A 78 -4.19 -15.86 6.18
N GLN A 79 -4.70 -16.70 5.27
CA GLN A 79 -4.22 -18.05 4.98
C GLN A 79 -3.13 -18.04 3.90
N GLY A 80 -2.78 -16.86 3.35
CA GLY A 80 -1.79 -16.69 2.30
C GLY A 80 -2.30 -17.03 0.90
N GLN A 81 -3.62 -17.15 0.69
CA GLN A 81 -4.20 -17.32 -0.64
C GLN A 81 -4.17 -16.00 -1.40
N VAL A 82 -3.90 -16.07 -2.70
CA VAL A 82 -3.87 -14.90 -3.57
C VAL A 82 -5.29 -14.51 -3.95
N LEU A 83 -5.72 -13.32 -3.51
CA LEU A 83 -7.02 -12.73 -3.84
C LEU A 83 -6.96 -11.93 -5.16
N ALA A 84 -5.83 -11.27 -5.42
CA ALA A 84 -5.57 -10.54 -6.65
C ALA A 84 -4.06 -10.48 -6.90
N GLU A 85 -3.66 -10.41 -8.16
CA GLU A 85 -2.27 -10.18 -8.54
C GLU A 85 -2.12 -9.28 -9.76
N ARG A 86 -0.99 -8.58 -9.83
CA ARG A 86 -0.62 -7.74 -10.97
C ARG A 86 0.88 -7.67 -11.15
N ASP A 87 1.30 -7.78 -12.41
CA ASP A 87 2.70 -7.56 -12.80
C ASP A 87 2.88 -6.10 -13.25
N VAL A 88 3.96 -5.46 -12.80
CA VAL A 88 4.32 -4.07 -13.16
C VAL A 88 5.81 -3.98 -13.51
N ALA A 89 6.11 -3.26 -14.59
CA ALA A 89 7.48 -3.01 -14.99
C ALA A 89 8.11 -1.93 -14.09
N PRO A 90 9.30 -2.17 -13.50
CA PRO A 90 9.99 -1.15 -12.73
C PRO A 90 10.60 -0.09 -13.66
N MET A 91 10.41 1.18 -13.33
CA MET A 91 10.86 2.30 -14.16
C MET A 91 11.90 3.14 -13.45
N ARG A 92 13.00 3.46 -14.14
CA ARG A 92 13.96 4.48 -13.67
C ARG A 92 13.49 5.86 -14.11
N ARG A 93 13.68 6.88 -13.26
CA ARG A 93 13.42 8.28 -13.64
C ARG A 93 14.27 8.72 -14.82
N ASN A 94 15.50 8.24 -14.92
CA ASN A 94 16.41 8.47 -16.05
C ASN A 94 17.46 7.34 -16.12
N ARG A 95 18.26 7.31 -17.21
CA ARG A 95 19.27 6.26 -17.44
C ARG A 95 20.45 6.28 -16.44
N GLN A 96 20.59 7.32 -15.64
CA GLN A 96 21.66 7.48 -14.65
C GLN A 96 21.21 7.12 -13.22
N ALA A 97 19.90 7.01 -12.98
CA ALA A 97 19.36 6.69 -11.67
C ALA A 97 19.84 5.30 -11.21
N LEU A 98 20.18 5.16 -9.93
CA LEU A 98 20.63 3.89 -9.34
C LEU A 98 19.46 3.01 -8.85
N SER A 99 18.31 3.61 -8.59
CA SER A 99 17.05 2.91 -8.27
C SER A 99 16.01 3.04 -9.39
N ALA A 100 15.04 2.13 -9.38
CA ALA A 100 13.79 2.18 -10.12
C ALA A 100 12.61 2.22 -9.15
N HIS A 101 11.49 2.79 -9.59
CA HIS A 101 10.23 2.80 -8.87
C HIS A 101 9.23 1.90 -9.59
N PHE A 102 8.26 1.41 -8.83
CA PHE A 102 7.04 0.80 -9.37
C PHE A 102 5.85 1.34 -8.59
N ASN A 103 4.71 1.36 -9.25
CA ASN A 103 3.45 1.85 -8.70
C ASN A 103 2.35 1.06 -9.41
N THR A 104 1.42 0.50 -8.65
CA THR A 104 0.24 -0.18 -9.18
C THR A 104 -0.93 -0.07 -8.21
N HIS A 105 -2.14 -0.17 -8.74
CA HIS A 105 -3.37 -0.34 -7.97
C HIS A 105 -3.95 -1.73 -8.24
N LEU A 106 -4.40 -2.41 -7.19
CA LEU A 106 -5.19 -3.64 -7.28
C LEU A 106 -6.59 -3.34 -6.75
N GLU A 107 -7.62 -3.77 -7.48
CA GLU A 107 -9.03 -3.47 -7.16
C GLU A 107 -9.58 -4.27 -5.96
N VAL A 108 -8.70 -4.97 -5.25
CA VAL A 108 -9.02 -5.79 -4.08
C VAL A 108 -8.07 -5.37 -2.95
N ALA A 109 -8.64 -4.91 -1.85
CA ALA A 109 -7.88 -4.65 -0.63
C ALA A 109 -7.68 -5.96 0.16
N PRO A 110 -6.54 -6.16 0.85
CA PRO A 110 -6.39 -7.26 1.77
C PRO A 110 -7.38 -7.12 2.95
N PRO A 111 -7.89 -8.23 3.52
CA PRO A 111 -8.57 -8.18 4.81
C PRO A 111 -7.61 -7.70 5.91
N SER A 112 -8.13 -7.37 7.09
CA SER A 112 -7.36 -6.76 8.20
C SER A 112 -6.17 -7.60 8.70
N ASP A 113 -6.25 -8.93 8.55
CA ASP A 113 -5.21 -9.90 8.86
C ASP A 113 -4.48 -10.44 7.61
N GLY A 114 -4.84 -9.92 6.44
CA GLY A 114 -4.19 -10.17 5.16
C GLY A 114 -2.92 -9.33 4.97
N SER A 115 -2.34 -9.45 3.78
CA SER A 115 -1.09 -8.72 3.45
C SER A 115 -0.92 -8.48 1.96
N VAL A 116 0.02 -7.61 1.62
CA VAL A 116 0.51 -7.43 0.26
C VAL A 116 1.88 -8.10 0.14
N ARG A 117 2.05 -8.98 -0.84
CA ARG A 117 3.35 -9.56 -1.18
C ARG A 117 3.90 -8.95 -2.46
N VAL A 118 5.15 -8.52 -2.44
CA VAL A 118 5.83 -7.90 -3.58
C VAL A 118 7.05 -8.72 -3.95
N ILE A 119 7.07 -9.25 -5.17
CA ILE A 119 8.04 -10.23 -5.64
C ILE A 119 8.74 -9.69 -6.86
N HIS A 120 10.07 -9.80 -6.91
CA HIS A 120 10.79 -9.55 -8.16
C HIS A 120 10.85 -10.83 -9.01
N LEU A 121 10.24 -10.79 -10.19
CA LEU A 121 10.28 -11.86 -11.19
C LEU A 121 11.47 -11.65 -12.12
N ALA A 122 12.55 -12.39 -11.86
CA ALA A 122 13.74 -12.37 -12.69
C ALA A 122 13.46 -13.11 -14.02
N GLY A 123 12.97 -12.39 -15.04
CA GLY A 123 12.93 -12.89 -16.42
C GLY A 123 11.55 -13.15 -17.04
N SER A 124 10.62 -12.21 -16.95
CA SER A 124 9.68 -12.01 -18.05
C SER A 124 10.25 -10.91 -18.97
N ALA A 125 10.23 -11.15 -20.29
CA ALA A 125 10.49 -10.09 -21.26
C ALA A 125 9.57 -8.88 -20.96
N PRO A 126 9.99 -7.64 -21.26
CA PRO A 126 9.07 -6.52 -21.15
C PRO A 126 7.82 -6.85 -21.99
N LEU A 127 6.65 -6.77 -21.37
CA LEU A 127 5.39 -6.75 -22.12
C LEU A 127 5.50 -5.54 -23.04
N GLY A 128 5.62 -5.83 -24.35
CA GLY A 128 5.83 -4.86 -25.41
C GLY A 128 4.66 -3.92 -25.60
#